data_AF-A0A376MLX6-F1
#
_entry.id   AF-A0A376MLX6-F1
#
_cell.length_a   1.000
_cell.length_b   1.000
_cell.length_c   1.000
_cell.angle_alpha   90.00
_cell.angle_beta   90.00
_cell.angle_gamma   90.00
#
_symmetry.space_group_name_H-M   'P 1'
#
loop_
_entity.id
_entity.type
_entity.pdbx_description
1 polymer ?
#
loop_
_entity_poly.entity_id
_entity_poly.type
_entity_poly.pdbx_seq_one_letter_code
_entity_poly.pdbx_strand_id
1 'polypeptide(L)'
;MLDPLVLVLPGLIAFHLYQDLPKADMAYPTLVNNVLPVPLVGFFGAVLFGAVISTFNGFLNSASTLFSMGIYRRIINQNAEPQQLVTVGRKFGFFIAIVSVLVAPWIANAPQGLYSWMKQLNGIYNVPLVTIIIMGFFFPRIPALAAKVAMGIGIISYITINYLVKFDFHFLYVLACTFCINVVVMLVIGFIKPRATPFTFKDAFAVDMKPWKNVKIASIGILFAMIGVYAGAG
;
A
#
# COMPACT_ATOMS: atom_id res chain seq x y z
N MET A 1 -7.48 14.51 -0.97
CA MET A 1 -8.41 14.97 0.10
C MET A 1 -9.86 15.02 -0.36
N LEU A 2 -10.16 15.05 -1.66
CA LEU A 2 -11.53 14.86 -2.16
C LEU A 2 -11.93 13.37 -2.24
N ASP A 3 -10.95 12.48 -2.15
CA ASP A 3 -11.13 11.03 -2.28
C ASP A 3 -12.17 10.47 -1.29
N PRO A 4 -12.20 10.88 0.00
CA PRO A 4 -13.25 10.45 0.92
C PRO A 4 -14.63 10.98 0.52
N LEU A 5 -14.74 12.22 0.05
CA LEU A 5 -16.03 12.78 -0.38
C LEU A 5 -16.58 12.04 -1.61
N VAL A 6 -15.74 11.76 -2.59
CA VAL A 6 -16.15 11.12 -3.85
C VAL A 6 -16.39 9.63 -3.67
N LEU A 7 -15.66 8.95 -2.76
CA LEU A 7 -15.76 7.50 -2.61
C LEU A 7 -16.62 7.06 -1.41
N VAL A 8 -16.59 7.77 -0.29
CA VAL A 8 -17.28 7.36 0.95
C VAL A 8 -18.72 7.87 1.00
N LEU A 9 -18.97 9.13 0.61
CA LEU A 9 -20.34 9.67 0.67
C LEU A 9 -21.34 8.86 -0.18
N PRO A 10 -21.03 8.50 -1.44
CA PRO A 10 -21.95 7.70 -2.23
C PRO A 10 -22.17 6.31 -1.61
N GLY A 11 -21.13 5.72 -1.00
CA GLY A 11 -21.26 4.47 -0.24
C GLY A 11 -22.22 4.59 0.95
N LEU A 12 -22.15 5.69 1.70
CA LEU A 12 -23.05 5.96 2.83
C LEU A 12 -24.51 6.19 2.39
N ILE A 13 -24.71 6.91 1.28
CA ILE A 13 -26.04 7.13 0.69
C ILE A 13 -26.61 5.80 0.22
N ALA A 14 -25.82 5.01 -0.51
CA ALA A 14 -26.20 3.68 -0.97
C ALA A 14 -26.53 2.74 0.20
N PHE A 15 -25.77 2.78 1.29
CA PHE A 15 -26.06 2.00 2.49
C PHE A 15 -27.43 2.33 3.09
N HIS A 16 -27.81 3.61 3.14
CA HIS A 16 -29.12 4.01 3.65
C HIS A 16 -30.27 3.62 2.69
N LEU A 17 -30.06 3.77 1.39
CA LEU A 17 -31.07 3.48 0.37
C LEU A 17 -31.26 1.98 0.07
N TYR A 18 -30.21 1.17 0.24
CA TYR A 18 -30.19 -0.25 -0.11
C TYR A 18 -29.71 -1.10 1.09
N GLN A 19 -30.64 -1.38 2.00
CA GLN A 19 -30.37 -2.15 3.24
C GLN A 19 -30.06 -3.63 2.99
N ASP A 20 -30.53 -4.21 1.87
CA ASP A 20 -30.39 -5.64 1.54
C ASP A 20 -29.38 -5.91 0.40
N LEU A 21 -28.22 -5.25 0.43
CA LEU A 21 -27.17 -5.55 -0.55
C LEU A 21 -26.44 -6.85 -0.22
N PRO A 22 -26.26 -7.77 -1.18
CA PRO A 22 -25.57 -9.04 -0.94
C PRO A 22 -24.08 -8.87 -0.61
N LYS A 23 -23.45 -7.77 -1.04
CA LYS A 23 -22.05 -7.41 -0.74
C LYS A 23 -21.89 -5.88 -0.66
N ALA A 24 -21.11 -5.40 0.30
CA ALA A 24 -20.83 -3.97 0.47
C ALA A 24 -20.17 -3.33 -0.77
N ASP A 25 -19.34 -4.08 -1.50
CA ASP A 25 -18.64 -3.60 -2.70
C ASP A 25 -19.59 -3.25 -3.87
N MET A 26 -20.84 -3.72 -3.83
CA MET A 26 -21.87 -3.43 -4.84
C MET A 26 -22.63 -2.11 -4.60
N ALA A 27 -22.43 -1.47 -3.45
CA ALA A 27 -23.17 -0.27 -3.08
C ALA A 27 -22.98 0.87 -4.10
N TYR A 28 -21.74 1.11 -4.53
CA TYR A 28 -21.43 2.19 -5.46
C TYR A 28 -21.96 1.93 -6.89
N PRO A 29 -21.74 0.75 -7.51
CA PRO A 29 -22.38 0.41 -8.79
C PRO A 29 -23.91 0.49 -8.78
N THR A 30 -24.56 -0.02 -7.72
CA THR A 30 -26.03 -0.01 -7.62
C THR A 30 -26.58 1.40 -7.53
N LEU A 31 -25.94 2.28 -6.75
CA LEU A 31 -26.34 3.69 -6.68
C LEU A 31 -26.24 4.37 -8.04
N VAL A 32 -25.13 4.16 -8.75
CA VAL A 32 -24.92 4.78 -10.06
C VAL A 32 -25.95 4.32 -11.08
N ASN A 33 -26.29 3.03 -11.09
CA ASN A 33 -27.30 2.48 -12.00
C ASN A 33 -28.69 3.12 -11.77
N ASN A 34 -29.06 3.34 -10.51
CA ASN A 34 -30.38 3.88 -10.17
C ASN A 34 -30.47 5.42 -10.28
N VAL A 35 -29.35 6.14 -10.18
CA VAL A 35 -29.35 7.62 -10.20
C VAL A 35 -29.08 8.19 -11.59
N LEU A 36 -28.23 7.54 -12.39
CA LEU A 36 -27.84 8.07 -13.70
C LEU A 36 -28.79 7.63 -14.83
N PRO A 37 -29.04 8.49 -15.84
CA PRO A 37 -29.73 8.08 -17.05
C PRO A 37 -28.89 7.06 -17.83
N VAL A 38 -29.57 6.16 -18.58
CA VAL A 38 -28.97 5.01 -19.28
C VAL A 38 -27.67 5.34 -20.05
N PRO A 39 -27.57 6.44 -20.84
CA PRO A 39 -26.33 6.76 -21.55
C PRO A 39 -25.15 7.05 -20.62
N LEU A 40 -25.39 7.66 -19.46
CA LEU A 40 -24.36 7.99 -18.48
C LEU A 40 -23.92 6.79 -17.66
N VAL A 41 -24.78 5.78 -17.46
CA VAL A 41 -24.39 4.51 -16.85
C VAL A 41 -23.35 3.79 -17.71
N GLY A 42 -23.57 3.73 -19.03
CA GLY A 42 -22.61 3.15 -19.98
C GLY A 42 -21.28 3.92 -20.02
N PHE A 43 -21.36 5.26 -20.07
CA PHE A 43 -20.18 6.13 -19.99
C PHE A 43 -19.38 5.89 -18.70
N PHE A 44 -20.06 5.84 -17.55
CA PHE A 44 -19.44 5.59 -16.26
C PHE A 44 -18.74 4.23 -16.22
N GLY A 45 -19.37 3.18 -16.74
CA GLY A 45 -18.76 1.86 -16.87
C GLY A 45 -17.48 1.88 -17.72
N ALA A 46 -17.50 2.60 -18.85
CA ALA A 46 -16.32 2.77 -19.70
C ALA A 46 -15.18 3.52 -18.99
N VAL A 47 -15.49 4.59 -18.25
CA VAL A 47 -14.51 5.37 -17.48
C VAL A 47 -13.89 4.52 -16.36
N LEU A 48 -14.69 3.79 -15.59
CA LEU A 48 -14.20 2.89 -14.55
C LEU A 48 -13.30 1.80 -15.13
N PHE A 49 -13.71 1.17 -16.23
CA PHE A 49 -12.93 0.14 -16.89
C PHE A 49 -11.57 0.69 -17.37
N GLY A 50 -11.58 1.87 -18.00
CA GLY A 50 -10.37 2.57 -18.41
C GLY A 50 -9.44 2.89 -17.23
N ALA A 51 -9.99 3.38 -16.11
CA ALA A 51 -9.23 3.68 -14.90
C ALA A 51 -8.60 2.42 -14.27
N VAL A 52 -9.34 1.30 -14.24
CA VAL A 52 -8.84 0.01 -13.74
C VAL A 52 -7.71 -0.51 -14.63
N ILE A 53 -7.87 -0.49 -15.96
CA ILE A 53 -6.83 -0.92 -16.90
C ILE A 53 -5.58 -0.04 -16.77
N SER A 54 -5.75 1.27 -16.67
CA SER A 54 -4.63 2.21 -16.52
C SER A 54 -3.84 1.92 -15.24
N THR A 55 -4.54 1.75 -14.12
CA THR A 55 -3.94 1.41 -12.82
C THR A 55 -3.24 0.05 -12.87
N PHE A 56 -3.88 -0.96 -13.45
CA PHE A 56 -3.31 -2.30 -13.61
C PHE A 56 -2.05 -2.31 -14.47
N ASN A 57 -2.05 -1.59 -15.59
CA ASN A 57 -0.87 -1.40 -16.43
C ASN A 57 0.27 -0.70 -15.68
N GLY A 58 -0.05 0.32 -14.87
CA GLY A 58 0.92 0.99 -14.00
C GLY A 58 1.56 0.03 -12.99
N PHE A 59 0.77 -0.83 -12.35
CA PHE A 59 1.27 -1.86 -11.44
C PHE A 59 2.15 -2.88 -12.15
N LEU A 60 1.71 -3.42 -13.29
CA LEU A 60 2.49 -4.38 -14.07
C LEU A 60 3.81 -3.78 -14.55
N ASN A 61 3.82 -2.53 -15.00
CA ASN A 61 5.04 -1.86 -15.44
C ASN A 61 6.02 -1.67 -14.27
N SER A 62 5.51 -1.21 -13.12
CA SER A 62 6.32 -1.02 -11.91
C SER A 62 6.89 -2.34 -11.40
N ALA A 63 6.08 -3.41 -11.34
CA ALA A 63 6.52 -4.74 -10.93
C ALA A 63 7.54 -5.34 -11.91
N SER A 64 7.31 -5.17 -13.23
CA SER A 64 8.23 -5.62 -14.28
C SER A 64 9.59 -4.92 -14.19
N THR A 65 9.58 -3.61 -13.95
CA THR A 65 10.80 -2.81 -13.79
C THR A 65 11.53 -3.16 -12.49
N LEU A 66 10.80 -3.30 -11.38
CA LEU A 66 11.36 -3.73 -10.11
C LEU A 66 12.01 -5.11 -10.22
N PHE A 67 11.37 -6.05 -10.92
CA PHE A 67 11.93 -7.38 -11.15
C PHE A 67 13.14 -7.32 -12.08
N SER A 68 13.03 -6.70 -13.26
CA SER A 68 14.11 -6.70 -14.24
C SER A 68 15.35 -5.95 -13.73
N MET A 69 15.19 -4.75 -13.19
CA MET A 69 16.30 -3.93 -12.72
C MET A 69 16.73 -4.27 -11.30
N GLY A 70 15.76 -4.51 -10.41
CA GLY A 70 16.03 -4.70 -8.99
C GLY A 70 16.47 -6.12 -8.62
N ILE A 71 15.98 -7.14 -9.33
CA ILE A 71 16.27 -8.55 -9.04
C ILE A 71 17.12 -9.16 -10.16
N TYR A 72 16.63 -9.18 -11.39
CA TYR A 72 17.29 -9.88 -12.50
C TYR A 72 18.67 -9.28 -12.78
N ARG A 73 18.78 -7.97 -13.00
CA ARG A 73 20.07 -7.32 -13.22
C ARG A 73 20.98 -7.44 -12.00
N ARG A 74 20.47 -7.18 -10.80
CA ARG A 74 21.32 -7.11 -9.60
C ARG A 74 21.83 -8.48 -9.12
N ILE A 75 21.01 -9.54 -9.25
CA ILE A 75 21.26 -10.84 -8.61
C ILE A 75 21.51 -11.95 -9.65
N ILE A 76 20.81 -11.93 -10.79
CA ILE A 76 20.83 -13.04 -11.76
C ILE A 76 21.84 -12.79 -12.88
N ASN A 77 21.79 -11.63 -13.53
CA ASN A 77 22.69 -11.27 -14.63
C ASN A 77 23.07 -9.78 -14.58
N GLN A 78 24.22 -9.48 -13.99
CA GLN A 78 24.74 -8.11 -13.80
C GLN A 78 25.07 -7.41 -15.12
N ASN A 79 25.38 -8.17 -16.17
CA ASN A 79 25.76 -7.67 -17.48
C ASN A 79 24.61 -7.76 -18.49
N ALA A 80 23.37 -7.92 -18.03
CA ALA A 80 22.21 -8.02 -18.90
C ALA A 80 22.06 -6.76 -19.78
N GLU A 81 21.92 -6.98 -21.08
CA GLU A 81 21.72 -5.92 -22.07
C GLU A 81 20.32 -5.28 -21.90
N PRO A 82 20.11 -3.98 -22.20
CA PRO A 82 18.81 -3.33 -22.07
C PRO A 82 17.64 -4.10 -22.71
N GLN A 83 17.83 -4.67 -23.90
CA GLN A 83 16.83 -5.44 -24.62
C GLN A 83 16.44 -6.72 -23.87
N GLN A 84 17.40 -7.38 -23.22
CA GLN A 84 17.14 -8.55 -22.38
C GLN A 84 16.32 -8.17 -21.15
N LEU A 85 16.64 -7.04 -20.51
CA LEU A 85 15.91 -6.54 -19.34
C LEU A 85 14.44 -6.23 -19.65
N VAL A 86 14.18 -5.61 -20.81
CA VAL A 86 12.81 -5.36 -21.29
C VAL A 86 12.08 -6.66 -21.54
N THR A 87 12.73 -7.64 -22.18
CA THR A 87 12.12 -8.93 -22.50
C THR A 87 11.77 -9.73 -21.24
N VAL A 88 12.70 -9.80 -20.27
CA VAL A 88 12.47 -10.48 -18.99
C VAL A 88 11.40 -9.77 -18.18
N GLY A 89 11.42 -8.44 -18.12
CA GLY A 89 10.38 -7.65 -17.49
C GLY A 89 9.00 -7.92 -18.08
N ARG A 90 8.87 -7.93 -19.42
CA ARG A 90 7.61 -8.23 -20.10
C ARG A 90 7.11 -9.65 -19.83
N LYS A 91 8.00 -10.65 -19.82
CA LYS A 91 7.65 -12.04 -19.46
C LYS A 91 7.15 -12.14 -18.02
N PHE A 92 7.82 -11.47 -17.09
CA PHE A 92 7.39 -11.40 -15.69
C PHE A 92 6.04 -10.70 -15.54
N GLY A 93 5.83 -9.55 -16.19
CA GLY A 93 4.56 -8.86 -16.18
C GLY A 93 3.42 -9.71 -16.73
N PHE A 94 3.64 -10.43 -17.83
CA PHE A 94 2.66 -11.38 -18.37
C PHE A 94 2.34 -12.51 -17.39
N PHE A 95 3.36 -13.08 -16.74
CA PHE A 95 3.17 -14.09 -15.70
C PHE A 95 2.33 -13.56 -14.54
N ILE A 96 2.64 -12.37 -14.02
CA ILE A 96 1.86 -11.73 -12.95
C ILE A 96 0.41 -11.46 -13.39
N ALA A 97 0.20 -11.08 -14.64
CA ALA A 97 -1.14 -10.88 -15.18
C ALA A 97 -1.97 -12.18 -15.15
N ILE A 98 -1.39 -13.30 -15.59
CA ILE A 98 -2.06 -14.62 -15.53
C ILE A 98 -2.39 -14.99 -14.08
N VAL A 99 -1.42 -14.89 -13.16
CA VAL A 99 -1.65 -15.20 -11.74
C VAL A 99 -2.75 -14.31 -11.15
N SER A 100 -2.79 -13.03 -11.51
CA SER A 100 -3.84 -12.11 -11.05
C SER A 100 -5.23 -12.54 -11.50
N VAL A 101 -5.39 -12.99 -12.75
CA VAL A 101 -6.65 -13.52 -13.28
C VAL A 101 -7.08 -14.80 -12.55
N LEU A 102 -6.14 -15.67 -12.21
CA LEU A 102 -6.42 -16.92 -11.48
C LEU A 102 -6.86 -16.66 -10.03
N VAL A 103 -6.29 -15.65 -9.38
CA VAL A 103 -6.58 -15.32 -7.97
C VAL A 103 -7.84 -14.46 -7.82
N ALA A 104 -8.22 -13.70 -8.85
CA ALA A 104 -9.37 -12.78 -8.81
C ALA A 104 -10.69 -13.43 -8.30
N PRO A 105 -11.08 -14.64 -8.72
CA PRO A 105 -12.30 -15.29 -8.22
C PRO A 105 -12.29 -15.58 -6.71
N TRP A 106 -11.12 -15.87 -6.14
CA TRP A 106 -11.00 -16.14 -4.71
C TRP A 106 -11.22 -14.87 -3.89
N ILE A 107 -10.75 -13.73 -4.39
CA ILE A 107 -10.96 -12.43 -3.76
C ILE A 107 -12.43 -12.00 -3.89
N ALA A 108 -13.03 -12.20 -5.06
CA ALA A 108 -14.44 -11.87 -5.29
C ALA A 108 -15.40 -12.62 -4.34
N ASN A 109 -15.00 -13.80 -3.86
CA ASN A 109 -15.76 -14.62 -2.93
C ASN A 109 -15.32 -14.47 -1.46
N ALA A 110 -14.49 -13.49 -1.13
CA ALA A 110 -14.03 -13.26 0.24
C ALA A 110 -15.20 -12.81 1.16
N PRO A 111 -15.45 -13.49 2.29
CA PRO A 111 -16.63 -13.24 3.14
C PRO A 111 -16.62 -11.89 3.87
N GLN A 112 -15.45 -11.26 4.05
CA GLN A 112 -15.30 -9.96 4.72
C GLN A 112 -15.27 -8.76 3.76
N GLY A 113 -15.50 -8.96 2.47
CA GLY A 113 -15.41 -7.94 1.43
C GLY A 113 -13.97 -7.61 1.00
N LEU A 114 -13.82 -7.00 -0.18
CA LEU A 114 -12.51 -6.71 -0.79
C LEU A 114 -11.68 -5.75 0.08
N TYR A 115 -12.32 -4.73 0.64
CA TYR A 115 -11.64 -3.68 1.40
C TYR A 115 -10.98 -4.19 2.69
N SER A 116 -11.68 -5.03 3.47
CA SER A 116 -11.12 -5.63 4.69
C SER A 116 -9.92 -6.52 4.37
N TRP A 117 -10.05 -7.32 3.31
CA TRP A 117 -8.96 -8.18 2.85
C TRP A 117 -7.73 -7.38 2.39
N MET A 118 -7.93 -6.31 1.62
CA MET A 118 -6.85 -5.41 1.21
C MET A 118 -6.16 -4.75 2.42
N LYS A 119 -6.92 -4.34 3.44
CA LYS A 119 -6.34 -3.78 4.67
C LYS A 119 -5.46 -4.78 5.40
N GLN A 120 -5.92 -6.02 5.55
CA GLN A 120 -5.16 -7.07 6.22
C GLN A 120 -3.85 -7.35 5.48
N LEU A 121 -3.90 -7.47 4.15
CA LEU A 121 -2.69 -7.68 3.34
C LEU A 121 -1.71 -6.52 3.42
N ASN A 122 -2.20 -5.28 3.31
CA ASN A 122 -1.36 -4.09 3.44
C ASN A 122 -0.69 -4.05 4.83
N GLY A 123 -1.39 -4.46 5.87
CA GLY A 123 -0.86 -4.54 7.24
C GLY A 123 0.38 -5.44 7.37
N ILE A 124 0.40 -6.58 6.66
CA ILE A 124 1.48 -7.58 6.74
C ILE A 124 2.85 -6.98 6.40
N TYR A 125 2.94 -6.21 5.31
CA TYR A 125 4.23 -5.73 4.80
C TYR A 125 4.47 -4.23 5.03
N ASN A 126 3.43 -3.39 5.09
CA ASN A 126 3.63 -1.96 5.28
C ASN A 126 4.22 -1.66 6.66
N VAL A 127 3.77 -2.34 7.72
CA VAL A 127 4.25 -2.07 9.08
C VAL A 127 5.75 -2.35 9.23
N PRO A 128 6.28 -3.53 8.86
CA PRO A 128 7.71 -3.77 8.89
C PRO A 128 8.50 -2.80 8.01
N LEU A 129 7.99 -2.48 6.81
CA LEU A 129 8.67 -1.60 5.86
C LEU A 129 8.76 -0.16 6.39
N VAL A 130 7.67 0.41 6.90
CA VAL A 130 7.65 1.74 7.52
C VAL A 130 8.59 1.77 8.73
N THR A 131 8.58 0.72 9.55
CA THR A 131 9.49 0.61 10.70
C THR A 131 10.95 0.67 10.24
N ILE A 132 11.32 -0.10 9.22
CA ILE A 132 12.68 -0.12 8.68
C ILE A 132 13.10 1.27 8.17
N ILE A 133 12.21 1.99 7.48
CA ILE A 133 12.50 3.34 6.98
C ILE A 133 12.71 4.33 8.13
N ILE A 134 11.79 4.37 9.10
CA ILE A 134 11.88 5.24 10.28
C ILE A 134 13.18 4.94 11.04
N MET A 135 13.44 3.67 11.33
CA MET A 135 14.63 3.25 12.07
C MET A 135 15.92 3.54 11.29
N GLY A 136 15.92 3.35 9.96
CA GLY A 136 17.07 3.68 9.12
C GLY A 136 17.36 5.18 9.05
N PHE A 137 16.34 6.03 9.17
CA PHE A 137 16.48 7.49 9.17
C PHE A 137 17.00 8.01 10.52
N PHE A 138 16.40 7.58 11.63
CA PHE A 138 16.77 8.06 12.98
C PHE A 138 18.01 7.35 13.57
N PHE A 139 18.28 6.10 13.18
CA PHE A 139 19.41 5.30 13.68
C PHE A 139 20.32 4.82 12.54
N PRO A 140 21.20 5.70 12.02
CA PRO A 140 22.01 5.42 10.83
C PRO A 140 23.04 4.29 11.02
N ARG A 141 23.24 3.81 12.26
CA ARG A 141 24.14 2.69 12.59
C ARG A 141 23.46 1.32 12.56
N ILE A 142 22.16 1.23 12.32
CA ILE A 142 21.48 -0.08 12.22
C ILE A 142 21.93 -0.80 10.94
N PRO A 143 22.39 -2.06 11.02
CA PRO A 143 22.88 -2.79 9.86
C PRO A 143 21.74 -3.28 8.95
N ALA A 144 22.04 -3.52 7.67
CA ALA A 144 21.07 -4.08 6.73
C ALA A 144 20.55 -5.48 7.14
N LEU A 145 21.33 -6.22 7.93
CA LEU A 145 20.89 -7.49 8.52
C LEU A 145 19.68 -7.31 9.45
N ALA A 146 19.67 -6.24 10.26
CA ALA A 146 18.56 -5.95 11.18
C ALA A 146 17.27 -5.70 10.40
N ALA A 147 17.34 -4.96 9.29
CA ALA A 147 16.18 -4.72 8.42
C ALA A 147 15.64 -6.02 7.81
N LYS A 148 16.51 -6.92 7.33
CA LYS A 148 16.10 -8.22 6.78
C LYS A 148 15.40 -9.10 7.82
N VAL A 149 15.99 -9.19 9.01
CA VAL A 149 15.45 -9.99 10.12
C VAL A 149 14.14 -9.39 10.64
N ALA A 150 14.08 -8.07 10.83
CA ALA A 150 12.85 -7.38 11.23
C ALA A 150 11.75 -7.57 10.19
N MET A 151 12.04 -7.49 8.89
CA MET A 151 11.02 -7.75 7.87
C MET A 151 10.43 -9.17 7.97
N GLY A 152 11.28 -10.18 8.17
CA GLY A 152 10.82 -11.56 8.37
C GLY A 152 10.02 -11.74 9.66
N ILE A 153 10.56 -11.29 10.80
CA ILE A 153 9.90 -11.40 12.11
C ILE A 153 8.60 -10.59 12.16
N GLY A 154 8.57 -9.41 11.52
CA GLY A 154 7.39 -8.56 11.42
C GLY A 154 6.25 -9.24 10.67
N ILE A 155 6.54 -9.87 9.53
CA ILE A 155 5.55 -10.64 8.77
C ILE A 155 5.06 -11.84 9.57
N ILE A 156 5.97 -12.63 10.16
CA ILE A 156 5.63 -13.82 10.94
C ILE A 156 4.78 -13.42 12.15
N SER A 157 5.21 -12.43 12.93
CA SER A 157 4.48 -11.95 14.10
C SER A 157 3.09 -11.44 13.76
N TYR A 158 2.93 -10.69 12.66
CA TYR A 158 1.62 -10.25 12.21
C TYR A 158 0.70 -11.43 11.87
N ILE A 159 1.20 -12.41 11.11
CA ILE A 159 0.43 -13.61 10.73
C ILE A 159 0.07 -14.42 11.98
N THR A 160 1.01 -14.60 12.91
CA THR A 160 0.77 -15.35 14.15
C THR A 160 -0.29 -14.67 15.02
N ILE A 161 -0.17 -13.36 15.27
CA ILE A 161 -1.11 -12.63 16.11
C ILE A 161 -2.51 -12.59 15.47
N ASN A 162 -2.59 -12.36 14.15
CA ASN A 162 -3.85 -12.20 13.44
C ASN A 162 -4.58 -13.53 13.18
N TYR A 163 -3.86 -14.60 12.81
CA TYR A 163 -4.48 -15.87 12.40
C TYR A 163 -4.36 -17.02 13.41
N LEU A 164 -3.29 -17.10 14.20
CA LEU A 164 -3.08 -18.21 15.14
C LEU A 164 -3.59 -17.94 16.55
N VAL A 165 -3.32 -16.75 17.10
CA VAL A 165 -3.63 -16.47 18.51
C VAL A 165 -5.08 -16.03 18.72
N LYS A 166 -5.79 -15.63 17.65
CA LYS A 166 -7.20 -15.19 17.68
C LYS A 166 -7.50 -14.25 18.85
N PHE A 167 -6.68 -13.23 19.04
CA PHE A 167 -7.03 -12.17 19.98
C PHE A 167 -8.28 -11.43 19.46
N ASP A 168 -9.27 -11.19 20.31
CA ASP A 168 -10.44 -10.34 20.03
C ASP A 168 -10.07 -8.84 19.96
N PHE A 169 -8.85 -8.50 19.55
CA PHE A 169 -8.42 -7.13 19.37
C PHE A 169 -8.66 -6.65 17.94
N HIS A 170 -9.08 -5.39 17.82
CA HIS A 170 -9.16 -4.71 16.54
C HIS A 170 -7.78 -4.71 15.85
N PHE A 171 -7.75 -4.91 14.53
CA PHE A 171 -6.51 -5.11 13.75
C PHE A 171 -5.46 -4.00 13.94
N LEU A 172 -5.87 -2.79 14.32
CA LEU A 172 -4.98 -1.66 14.62
C LEU A 172 -4.03 -1.95 15.79
N TYR A 173 -4.49 -2.65 16.83
CA TYR A 173 -3.63 -3.05 17.94
C TYR A 173 -2.60 -4.09 17.51
N VAL A 174 -2.98 -4.99 16.61
CA VAL A 174 -2.04 -5.96 16.01
C VAL A 174 -0.94 -5.25 15.26
N LEU A 175 -1.29 -4.23 14.45
CA LEU A 175 -0.31 -3.40 13.74
C LEU A 175 0.64 -2.68 14.71
N ALA A 176 0.12 -2.12 15.80
CA ALA A 176 0.93 -1.45 16.82
C ALA A 176 1.90 -2.43 17.51
N CYS A 177 1.43 -3.62 17.90
CA CYS A 177 2.28 -4.66 18.49
C CYS A 177 3.39 -5.10 17.52
N THR A 178 3.05 -5.36 16.25
CA THR A 178 4.04 -5.73 15.22
C THR A 178 5.07 -4.61 15.01
N PHE A 179 4.65 -3.34 15.03
CA PHE A 179 5.56 -2.20 14.97
C PHE A 179 6.54 -2.20 16.14
N CYS A 180 6.05 -2.33 17.38
CA CYS A 180 6.90 -2.38 18.57
C CYS A 180 7.90 -3.54 18.53
N ILE A 181 7.46 -4.74 18.13
CA ILE A 181 8.33 -5.91 17.97
C ILE A 181 9.44 -5.62 16.96
N ASN A 182 9.10 -5.04 15.79
CA ASN A 182 10.09 -4.69 14.78
C ASN A 182 11.11 -3.67 15.27
N VAL A 183 10.67 -2.63 15.99
CA VAL A 183 11.56 -1.63 16.59
C VAL A 183 12.53 -2.29 17.56
N VAL A 184 12.03 -3.14 18.47
CA VAL A 184 12.85 -3.85 19.46
C VAL A 184 13.88 -4.73 18.75
N VAL A 185 13.47 -5.52 17.76
CA VAL A 185 14.37 -6.37 16.97
C VAL A 185 15.47 -5.54 16.30
N MET A 186 15.10 -4.41 15.67
CA MET A 186 16.07 -3.56 14.99
C MET A 186 17.05 -2.89 15.95
N LEU A 187 16.58 -2.43 17.13
CA LEU A 187 17.42 -1.85 18.16
C LEU A 187 18.36 -2.89 18.78
N VAL A 188 17.87 -4.08 19.10
CA VAL A 188 18.68 -5.16 19.67
C VAL A 188 19.80 -5.56 18.70
N ILE A 189 19.47 -5.80 17.43
CA ILE A 189 20.50 -6.14 16.43
C ILE A 189 21.42 -4.94 16.17
N GLY A 190 20.89 -3.72 16.16
CA GLY A 190 21.68 -2.49 16.04
C GLY A 190 22.65 -2.28 17.19
N PHE A 191 22.31 -2.73 18.39
CA PHE A 191 23.17 -2.67 19.58
C PHE A 191 24.22 -3.78 19.59
N ILE A 192 23.86 -5.01 19.19
CA ILE A 192 24.78 -6.17 19.17
C ILE A 192 25.76 -6.09 17.99
N LYS A 193 25.29 -5.65 16.82
CA LYS A 193 26.10 -5.53 15.59
C LYS A 193 25.91 -4.16 14.94
N PRO A 194 26.33 -3.07 15.59
CA PRO A 194 26.27 -1.74 14.99
C PRO A 194 27.14 -1.69 13.74
N ARG A 195 26.67 -0.97 12.73
CA ARG A 195 27.44 -0.67 11.54
C ARG A 195 28.64 0.21 11.92
N ALA A 196 29.83 -0.14 11.43
CA ALA A 196 31.07 0.58 11.75
C ALA A 196 31.04 2.06 11.33
N THR A 197 30.40 2.37 10.20
CA THR A 197 30.18 3.74 9.73
C THR A 197 28.68 4.04 9.67
N PRO A 198 28.22 5.24 10.06
CA PRO A 198 26.83 5.62 9.89
C PRO A 198 26.45 5.59 8.40
N PHE A 199 25.24 5.15 8.09
CA PHE A 199 24.69 5.25 6.76
C PHE A 199 24.55 6.72 6.37
N THR A 200 25.22 7.13 5.31
CA THR A 200 25.08 8.46 4.72
C THR A 200 24.11 8.38 3.56
N PHE A 201 23.01 9.12 3.64
CA PHE A 201 22.16 9.35 2.48
C PHE A 201 22.98 10.08 1.42
N LYS A 202 23.29 9.40 0.31
CA LYS A 202 23.85 10.07 -0.86
C LYS A 202 22.70 10.74 -1.58
N ASP A 203 22.64 12.07 -1.51
CA ASP A 203 21.73 12.83 -2.35
C ASP A 203 22.10 12.57 -3.81
N ALA A 204 21.12 12.20 -4.61
CA ALA A 204 21.30 12.01 -6.05
C ALA A 204 21.34 13.36 -6.78
N PHE A 205 21.11 14.49 -6.09
CA PHE A 205 20.96 15.85 -6.62
C PHE A 205 19.97 15.92 -7.79
N ALA A 206 19.03 14.97 -7.85
CA ALA A 206 18.12 14.81 -8.98
C ALA A 206 16.92 15.76 -8.91
N VAL A 207 16.62 16.32 -7.72
CA VAL A 207 15.48 17.21 -7.48
C VAL A 207 15.86 18.27 -6.45
N ASP A 208 15.56 19.55 -6.74
CA ASP A 208 15.76 20.65 -5.79
C ASP A 208 14.85 20.46 -4.55
N MET A 209 15.47 20.29 -3.39
CA MET A 209 14.79 20.12 -2.11
C MET A 209 14.39 21.45 -1.46
N LYS A 210 14.65 22.60 -2.10
CA LYS A 210 14.28 23.91 -1.56
C LYS A 210 12.75 23.99 -1.38
N PRO A 211 12.27 24.14 -0.14
CA PRO A 211 10.83 24.19 0.11
C PRO A 211 10.21 25.40 -0.60
N TRP A 212 9.05 25.18 -1.22
CA TRP A 212 8.30 26.23 -1.90
C TRP A 212 7.93 27.37 -0.93
N LYS A 213 7.94 28.61 -1.43
CA LYS A 213 7.77 29.83 -0.62
C LYS A 213 6.55 29.80 0.32
N ASN A 214 5.44 29.21 -0.14
CA ASN A 214 4.18 29.21 0.61
C ASN A 214 3.91 27.90 1.36
N VAL A 215 4.89 26.99 1.47
CA VAL A 215 4.67 25.67 2.11
C VAL A 215 4.16 25.81 3.54
N LYS A 216 4.69 26.77 4.31
CA LYS A 216 4.27 26.99 5.70
C LYS A 216 2.82 27.44 5.81
N ILE A 217 2.39 28.34 4.91
CA ILE A 217 1.01 28.85 4.87
C ILE A 217 0.05 27.72 4.48
N ALA A 218 0.42 26.94 3.46
CA ALA A 218 -0.36 25.77 3.03
C ALA A 218 -0.46 24.72 4.15
N SER A 219 0.63 24.42 4.87
CA SER A 219 0.63 23.47 5.99
C SER A 219 -0.30 23.92 7.13
N ILE A 220 -0.26 25.20 7.49
CA ILE A 220 -1.17 25.76 8.50
C ILE A 220 -2.63 25.65 8.04
N GLY A 221 -2.92 26.02 6.79
CA GLY A 221 -4.26 25.90 6.21
C GLY A 221 -4.79 24.46 6.25
N ILE A 222 -3.96 23.48 5.90
CA ILE A 222 -4.32 22.05 5.96
C ILE A 222 -4.59 21.61 7.40
N LEU A 223 -3.77 22.04 8.38
CA LEU A 223 -3.98 21.71 9.79
C LEU A 223 -5.31 22.27 10.32
N PHE A 224 -5.65 23.52 10.02
CA PHE A 224 -6.93 24.10 10.40
C PHE A 224 -8.10 23.39 9.73
N ALA A 225 -7.99 23.04 8.45
CA ALA A 225 -9.01 22.26 7.76
C ALA A 225 -9.21 20.88 8.41
N MET A 226 -8.12 20.19 8.79
CA MET A 226 -8.21 18.93 9.53
C MET A 226 -8.89 19.09 10.88
N ILE A 227 -8.48 20.08 11.69
CA ILE A 227 -9.09 20.34 12.99
C ILE A 227 -10.58 20.66 12.83
N GLY A 228 -10.95 21.47 11.84
CA GLY A 228 -12.36 21.80 11.57
C GLY A 228 -13.20 20.58 11.21
N VAL A 229 -12.68 19.68 10.37
CA VAL A 229 -13.37 18.42 10.01
C VAL A 229 -13.55 17.53 11.24
N TYR A 230 -12.52 17.37 12.08
CA TYR A 230 -12.62 16.52 13.27
C TYR A 230 -13.49 17.15 14.37
N ALA A 231 -13.44 18.47 14.55
CA ALA A 231 -14.26 19.17 15.54
C ALA A 231 -15.74 19.27 15.13
N GLY A 232 -16.03 19.31 13.82
CA GLY A 232 -17.41 19.30 13.30
C GLY A 232 -18.02 17.91 13.13
N ALA A 233 -17.23 16.85 13.25
CA ALA A 233 -17.68 15.45 13.13
C ALA A 233 -17.88 14.75 14.49
N GLY A 234 -17.66 15.46 15.61
CA GLY A 234 -17.98 15.03 16.97
C GLY A 234 -19.24 15.72 17.48
#